data_AF-A0A2D6ESA8-F1
#
_entry.id   AF-A0A2D6ESA8-F1
#
_cell.length_a   1.000
_cell.length_b   1.000
_cell.length_c   1.000
_cell.angle_alpha   90.00
_cell.angle_beta   90.00
_cell.angle_gamma   90.00
#
_symmetry.space_group_name_H-M   'P 1'
#
loop_
_entity.id
_entity.type
_entity.pdbx_description
1 polymer ?
#
loop_
_entity_poly.entity_id
_entity_poly.type
_entity_poly.pdbx_seq_one_letter_code
_entity_poly.pdbx_strand_id
1 'polypeptide(L)' 'MIEEKVQQLCQNFVDKKFVDVMVVGGGISGIQASLDLATAGFKVYLVEKGPAIGGHMAQLDKTFPTNDCSM' A
#
# COMPACT_ATOMS: atom_id res chain seq x y z
N MET A 1 28.26 14.35 23.09
CA MET A 1 28.19 13.12 22.27
C MET A 1 26.79 12.52 22.17
N ILE A 2 26.05 12.31 23.28
CA ILE A 2 24.66 11.80 23.18
C ILE A 2 23.72 12.88 22.61
N GLU A 3 23.85 14.13 23.07
CA GLU A 3 22.95 15.22 22.64
C GLU A 3 23.07 15.56 21.15
N GLU A 4 24.27 15.58 20.58
CA GLU A 4 24.47 15.78 19.13
C GLU A 4 23.82 14.66 18.29
N LYS A 5 23.91 13.41 18.75
CA LYS A 5 23.25 12.28 18.07
C LYS A 5 21.73 12.40 18.13
N VAL A 6 21.18 12.87 19.24
CA VAL A 6 19.73 13.11 19.38
C VAL A 6 19.28 14.24 18.44
N GLN A 7 19.99 15.37 18.40
CA GLN A 7 19.69 16.47 17.49
C GLN A 7 19.76 16.06 16.02
N GLN A 8 20.78 15.29 15.63
CA GLN A 8 20.93 14.82 14.26
C GLN A 8 19.82 13.81 13.87
N LEU A 9 19.37 12.97 14.81
CA LEU A 9 18.24 12.08 14.59
C LEU A 9 16.93 12.87 14.41
N CYS A 10 16.71 13.91 15.24
CA CYS A 10 15.56 14.79 15.13
C CYS A 10 15.53 15.51 13.78
N GLN A 11 16.66 16.03 13.31
CA GLN A 11 16.74 16.75 12.05
C GLN A 11 16.45 15.85 10.85
N ASN A 12 17.00 14.63 10.83
CA ASN A 12 16.71 13.63 9.80
C ASN A 12 15.22 13.25 9.73
N PHE A 13 14.49 13.37 10.84
CA PHE A 13 13.06 13.09 10.89
C PHE A 13 12.22 14.26 10.36
N VAL A 14 12.64 15.50 10.60
CA VAL A 14 11.98 16.72 10.10
C VAL A 14 12.18 16.87 8.59
N ASP A 15 13.37 16.53 8.09
CA ASP A 15 13.68 16.56 6.65
C ASP A 15 13.13 15.35 5.88
N LYS A 16 12.52 14.38 6.59
CA LYS A 16 11.87 13.22 5.98
C LYS A 16 10.60 13.67 5.27
N LYS A 17 10.74 14.04 4.01
CA LYS A 17 9.64 14.42 3.13
C LYS A 17 8.65 13.25 3.04
N PHE A 18 7.48 13.42 3.63
CA PHE A 18 6.39 12.45 3.51
C PHE A 18 5.89 12.46 2.07
N VAL A 19 6.10 11.35 1.37
CA VAL A 19 5.62 11.16 0.00
C VAL A 19 4.29 10.44 0.07
N ASP A 20 3.25 11.12 -0.40
CA ASP A 20 1.94 10.50 -0.58
C ASP A 20 1.95 9.72 -1.89
N VAL A 21 1.42 8.49 -1.87
CA VAL A 21 1.35 7.61 -3.04
C VAL A 21 -0.10 7.41 -3.45
N MET A 22 -0.39 7.52 -4.75
CA MET A 22 -1.70 7.18 -5.30
C MET A 22 -1.59 5.92 -6.16
N VAL A 23 -2.41 4.93 -5.85
CA VAL A 23 -2.56 3.69 -6.61
C VAL A 23 -3.89 3.73 -7.34
N VAL A 24 -3.85 3.57 -8.67
CA VAL A 24 -5.04 3.58 -9.53
C VAL A 24 -5.33 2.15 -10.00
N GLY A 25 -6.50 1.63 -9.64
CA GLY A 25 -6.95 0.27 -9.92
C GLY A 25 -6.94 -0.60 -8.66
N GLY A 26 -8.12 -0.91 -8.13
CA GLY A 26 -8.38 -1.77 -6.97
C GLY A 26 -8.46 -3.26 -7.33
N GLY A 27 -7.67 -3.74 -8.28
CA GLY A 27 -7.49 -5.18 -8.50
C GLY A 27 -6.55 -5.81 -7.45
N ILE A 28 -6.33 -7.13 -7.52
CA ILE A 28 -5.42 -7.84 -6.60
C ILE A 28 -4.03 -7.23 -6.52
N SER A 29 -3.47 -6.77 -7.65
CA SER A 29 -2.17 -6.13 -7.72
C SER A 29 -2.14 -4.76 -7.05
N GLY A 30 -3.17 -3.92 -7.27
CA GLY A 30 -3.25 -2.59 -6.68
C GLY A 30 -3.52 -2.62 -5.18
N ILE A 31 -4.34 -3.59 -4.72
CA ILE A 31 -4.55 -3.85 -3.30
C ILE A 31 -3.22 -4.24 -2.64
N GLN A 32 -2.49 -5.21 -3.19
CA GLN A 32 -1.22 -5.64 -2.61
C GLN A 32 -0.17 -4.52 -2.61
N ALA A 33 -0.01 -3.80 -3.72
CA ALA A 33 0.92 -2.68 -3.78
C ALA A 33 0.59 -1.60 -2.73
N SER A 34 -0.71 -1.33 -2.51
CA SER A 34 -1.14 -0.37 -1.50
C SER A 34 -0.82 -0.84 -0.09
N LEU A 35 -1.00 -2.13 0.21
CA LEU A 35 -0.66 -2.72 1.50
C LEU A 35 0.85 -2.71 1.75
N ASP A 36 1.66 -3.03 0.75
CA ASP A 36 3.12 -3.02 0.87
C ASP A 36 3.64 -1.61 1.16
N LEU A 37 3.12 -0.61 0.44
CA LEU A 37 3.45 0.80 0.63
C LEU A 37 2.96 1.34 1.99
N ALA A 38 1.74 0.96 2.41
CA ALA A 38 1.23 1.34 3.73
C ALA A 38 2.07 0.72 4.85
N THR A 39 2.50 -0.53 4.70
CA THR A 39 3.38 -1.23 5.64
C THR A 39 4.77 -0.59 5.71
N ALA A 40 5.27 -0.08 4.59
CA ALA A 40 6.51 0.69 4.54
C ALA A 40 6.39 2.11 5.16
N GLY A 41 5.19 2.51 5.59
CA GLY A 41 4.93 3.77 6.29
C GLY A 41 4.59 4.94 5.36
N PHE A 42 4.22 4.67 4.11
CA PHE A 42 3.70 5.70 3.21
C PHE A 42 2.21 5.90 3.39
N LYS A 43 1.75 7.13 3.17
CA LYS A 43 0.31 7.42 3.06
C LYS A 43 -0.15 7.06 1.65
N VAL A 44 -1.09 6.13 1.55
CA VAL A 44 -1.54 5.59 0.26
C VAL A 44 -3.00 5.93 0.00
N TYR A 45 -3.28 6.41 -1.21
CA TYR A 45 -4.61 6.63 -1.75
C TYR A 45 -4.89 5.57 -2.82
N LEU A 46 -5.82 4.65 -2.56
CA LEU A 46 -6.27 3.66 -3.54
C LEU A 46 -7.54 4.15 -4.23
N VAL A 47 -7.51 4.30 -5.56
CA VAL A 47 -8.65 4.75 -6.38
C VAL A 47 -9.07 3.63 -7.31
N GLU A 48 -10.33 3.22 -7.22
CA GLU A 48 -10.96 2.27 -8.14
C GLU A 48 -12.08 2.97 -8.91
N LYS A 49 -12.23 2.63 -10.19
CA LYS A 49 -13.27 3.19 -11.07
C LYS A 49 -14.65 2.62 -10.73
N GLY A 50 -14.71 1.33 -10.41
CA GLY A 50 -15.92 0.62 -10.05
C GLY A 50 -16.44 0.95 -8.65
N PRO A 51 -17.67 0.51 -8.31
CA PRO A 51 -18.23 0.68 -6.97
C PRO A 51 -17.58 -0.22 -5.92
N ALA A 52 -16.79 -1.22 -6.33
CA ALA A 52 -16.15 -2.19 -5.48
C ALA A 52 -14.74 -2.53 -5.99
N ILE A 53 -13.88 -2.97 -5.06
CA ILE A 53 -12.52 -3.47 -5.33
C ILE A 53 -12.54 -4.98 -5.61
N GLY A 54 -11.40 -5.54 -6.02
CA GLY A 54 -11.18 -6.95 -6.33
C GLY A 54 -10.90 -7.22 -7.82
N GLY A 55 -11.22 -6.27 -8.70
CA GLY A 55 -10.93 -6.37 -10.14
C GLY A 55 -11.53 -7.62 -10.77
N HIS A 56 -10.76 -8.29 -11.65
CA HIS A 56 -11.21 -9.54 -12.26
C HIS A 56 -11.23 -10.73 -11.29
N MET A 57 -10.42 -10.72 -10.24
CA MET A 57 -10.38 -11.82 -9.26
C MET A 57 -11.73 -11.98 -8.56
N ALA A 58 -12.40 -10.87 -8.25
CA ALA A 58 -13.75 -10.85 -7.68
C ALA A 58 -14.83 -11.47 -8.58
N GLN A 59 -14.56 -11.64 -9.88
CA GLN A 59 -15.50 -12.21 -10.85
C GLN A 59 -15.27 -13.72 -11.06
N LEU A 60 -14.16 -14.26 -10.55
CA LEU A 60 -13.85 -15.68 -10.64
C LEU A 60 -14.50 -16.43 -9.48
N ASP A 61 -14.94 -17.66 -9.72
CA ASP A 61 -15.45 -18.54 -8.65
C ASP A 61 -14.31 -19.23 -7.89
N LYS A 62 -13.27 -19.64 -8.64
CA LYS A 62 -12.14 -20.43 -8.12
C LYS A 62 -10.80 -20.00 -8.70
N THR A 63 -9.75 -20.07 -7.88
CA THR A 63 -8.37 -19.80 -8.32
C THR A 63 -7.56 -21.09 -8.45
N PHE A 64 -7.08 -21.38 -9.67
CA PHE A 64 -6.11 -22.46 -9.89
C PHE A 64 -4.74 -22.10 -9.27
N PRO A 65 -3.95 -23.05 -8.74
CA PRO A 65 -4.14 -24.50 -8.69
C PRO A 65 -4.92 -25.03 -7.49
N THR A 66 -5.14 -24.20 -6.48
CA THR A 66 -5.69 -24.64 -5.20
C THR A 66 -7.20 -24.84 -5.22
N ASN A 67 -7.91 -24.26 -6.20
CA ASN A 67 -9.37 -24.18 -6.24
C ASN A 67 -9.97 -23.56 -4.97
N ASP A 68 -9.28 -22.56 -4.42
CA ASP A 68 -9.81 -21.73 -3.35
C ASP A 68 -10.87 -20.77 -3.91
N CYS A 69 -11.77 -20.31 -3.04
CA CYS A 69 -12.69 -19.23 -3.38
C CYS A 69 -11.92 -17.93 -3.61
N SER A 70 -12.26 -17.22 -4.68
CA SER A 70 -11.56 -15.99 -5.08
C SER A 70 -11.86 -14.78 -4.20
N MET A 71 -12.92 -14.85 -3.40
CA MET A 71 -13.43 -13.80 -2.52
C MET A 71 -13.85 -14.38 -1.17
#